data_AF-A0A7J8K4Z7-F1
#
_entry.id   AF-A0A7J8K4Z7-F1
#
_cell.length_a   1.000
_cell.length_b   1.000
_cell.length_c   1.000
_cell.angle_alpha   90.00
_cell.angle_beta   90.00
_cell.angle_gamma   90.00
#
_symmetry.space_group_name_H-M   'P 1'
#
loop_
_entity.id
_entity.type
_entity.pdbx_description
1 polymer ?
#
loop_
_entity_poly.entity_id
_entity_poly.type
_entity_poly.pdbx_seq_one_letter_code
_entity_poly.pdbx_strand_id
1 'polypeptide(L)'
;MAEPPASLSAQDEGSYVYLTIKDRIPQILTKAIDTLHRHKSEFFEKYGEKGMEAEKKAISLLSKLRNELQTDKPITPLVEKLADTDIWNQYLEHQQSLVSETDGKPRWFCSPWLFVECYAYRRIHEAVIQSPPIDDFDVFKESKQQTFFESQESIIGICTYLQELVKNIEDLDENHLKNEFFKLLQVNMIISGVYVFT
;
A
#
# COMPACT_ATOMS: atom_id res chain seq x y z
N MET A 1 26.91 3.36 23.11
CA MET A 1 26.09 3.78 21.95
C MET A 1 24.67 3.91 22.46
N ALA A 2 23.94 4.97 22.13
CA ALA A 2 22.55 5.10 22.56
C ALA A 2 21.72 4.00 21.88
N GLU A 3 20.83 3.36 22.64
CA GLU A 3 19.90 2.40 22.06
C GLU A 3 18.97 3.11 21.06
N PRO A 4 18.60 2.44 19.95
CA PRO A 4 17.65 3.02 19.01
C PRO A 4 16.32 3.26 19.70
N PRO A 5 15.60 4.35 19.35
CA PRO A 5 14.28 4.61 19.92
C PRO A 5 13.31 3.50 19.54
N ALA A 6 12.26 3.33 20.36
CA ALA A 6 11.20 2.39 20.07
C ALA A 6 10.52 2.72 18.72
N SER A 7 10.11 1.67 18.01
CA SER A 7 9.34 1.80 16.78
C SER A 7 8.01 2.49 17.05
N LEU A 8 7.57 3.31 16.09
CA LEU A 8 6.19 3.79 16.07
C LEU A 8 5.22 2.60 15.99
N SER A 9 4.18 2.60 16.82
CA SER A 9 3.15 1.56 16.89
C SER A 9 1.81 2.19 17.24
N ALA A 10 0.72 1.42 17.12
CA ALA A 10 -0.62 1.86 17.52
C ALA A 10 -0.90 1.59 19.01
N GLN A 11 0.13 1.56 19.86
CA GLN A 11 -0.06 1.48 21.31
C GLN A 11 -0.57 2.79 21.90
N ASP A 12 -0.17 3.93 21.29
CA ASP A 12 -0.66 5.25 21.67
C ASP A 12 -1.91 5.61 20.85
N GLU A 13 -3.08 5.64 21.50
CA GLU A 13 -4.36 5.96 20.85
C GLU A 13 -4.44 7.39 20.30
N GLY A 14 -3.62 8.31 20.81
CA GLY A 14 -3.52 9.69 20.30
C GLY A 14 -2.62 9.81 19.07
N SER A 15 -1.90 8.76 18.71
CA SER A 15 -0.95 8.78 17.60
C SER A 15 -1.62 8.70 16.24
N TYR A 16 -0.97 9.30 15.24
CA TYR A 16 -1.35 9.13 13.83
C TYR A 16 -1.34 7.66 13.38
N VAL A 17 -0.48 6.85 14.00
CA VAL A 17 -0.35 5.42 13.72
C VAL A 17 -1.60 4.66 14.14
N TYR A 18 -2.13 4.95 15.32
CA TYR A 18 -3.38 4.37 15.78
C TYR A 18 -4.54 4.72 14.86
N LEU A 19 -4.68 5.99 14.47
CA LEU A 19 -5.66 6.42 13.47
C LEU A 19 -5.50 5.65 12.14
N THR A 20 -4.27 5.48 11.69
CA THR A 20 -3.97 4.76 10.44
C THR A 20 -4.38 3.30 10.51
N ILE A 21 -3.99 2.59 11.56
CA ILE A 21 -4.30 1.17 11.73
C ILE A 21 -5.79 0.96 12.00
N LYS A 22 -6.42 1.80 12.84
CA LYS A 22 -7.82 1.65 13.23
C LYS A 22 -8.81 2.03 12.14
N ASP A 23 -8.54 3.10 11.39
CA ASP A 23 -9.51 3.69 10.47
C ASP A 23 -9.07 3.59 9.00
N ARG A 24 -7.82 3.98 8.68
CA ARG A 24 -7.36 4.06 7.28
C ARG A 24 -7.17 2.68 6.64
N ILE A 25 -6.47 1.75 7.28
CA ILE A 25 -6.26 0.41 6.71
C ILE A 25 -7.59 -0.34 6.49
N PRO A 26 -8.56 -0.34 7.43
CA PRO A 26 -9.88 -0.92 7.17
C PRO A 26 -10.64 -0.29 6.01
N GLN A 27 -10.51 1.03 5.80
CA GLN A 27 -11.07 1.70 4.63
C GLN A 27 -10.41 1.23 3.33
N ILE A 28 -9.08 1.09 3.31
CA ILE A 28 -8.33 0.55 2.16
C ILE A 28 -8.79 -0.86 1.83
N LEU A 29 -8.92 -1.74 2.83
CA LEU A 29 -9.42 -3.11 2.65
C LEU A 29 -10.86 -3.12 2.12
N THR A 30 -11.70 -2.22 2.60
CA THR A 30 -13.08 -2.10 2.12
C THR A 30 -13.12 -1.66 0.66
N LYS A 31 -12.32 -0.66 0.26
CA LYS A 31 -12.19 -0.25 -1.15
C LYS A 31 -11.67 -1.36 -2.04
N ALA A 32 -10.72 -2.18 -1.56
CA ALA A 32 -10.22 -3.34 -2.31
C ALA A 32 -11.32 -4.40 -2.52
N ILE A 33 -12.10 -4.70 -1.47
CA ILE A 33 -13.27 -5.60 -1.55
C ILE A 33 -14.31 -5.06 -2.55
N ASP A 34 -14.64 -3.77 -2.45
CA ASP A 34 -15.60 -3.13 -3.35
C ASP A 34 -15.12 -3.16 -4.80
N THR A 35 -13.81 -3.03 -5.02
CA THR A 35 -13.20 -3.12 -6.36
C THR A 35 -13.35 -4.51 -6.95
N LEU A 36 -13.03 -5.57 -6.19
CA LEU A 36 -13.28 -6.96 -6.62
C LEU A 36 -14.75 -7.18 -6.99
N HIS A 37 -15.66 -6.72 -6.14
CA HIS A 37 -17.10 -6.89 -6.35
C HIS A 37 -17.59 -6.18 -7.63
N ARG A 38 -17.10 -4.96 -7.91
CA ARG A 38 -17.46 -4.22 -9.13
C ARG A 38 -16.94 -4.89 -10.41
N HIS A 39 -15.80 -5.59 -10.34
CA HIS A 39 -15.21 -6.30 -11.48
C HIS A 39 -15.79 -7.71 -11.70
N LYS A 40 -16.79 -8.12 -10.90
CA LYS A 40 -17.45 -9.43 -11.03
C LYS A 40 -17.91 -9.75 -12.46
N SER A 41 -18.52 -8.78 -13.15
CA SER A 41 -18.99 -8.97 -14.52
C SER A 41 -17.83 -9.20 -15.49
N GLU A 42 -16.72 -8.48 -15.33
CA GLU A 42 -15.49 -8.66 -16.12
C GLU A 42 -14.87 -10.03 -15.87
N PHE A 43 -14.81 -10.47 -14.61
CA PHE A 43 -14.31 -11.80 -14.27
C PHE A 43 -15.18 -12.92 -14.86
N PHE A 44 -16.50 -12.73 -14.89
CA PHE A 44 -17.40 -13.67 -15.55
C PHE A 44 -17.20 -13.69 -17.06
N GLU A 45 -17.04 -12.54 -17.70
CA GLU A 45 -16.79 -12.47 -19.14
C GLU A 45 -15.45 -13.13 -19.54
N LYS A 46 -14.39 -12.90 -18.76
CA LYS A 46 -13.04 -13.39 -19.06
C LYS A 46 -12.84 -14.86 -18.68
N TYR A 47 -13.44 -15.31 -17.57
CA TYR A 47 -13.13 -16.61 -16.95
C TYR A 47 -14.36 -17.46 -16.63
N GLY A 48 -15.58 -17.00 -16.93
CA GLY A 48 -16.84 -17.68 -16.62
C GLY A 48 -17.11 -17.81 -15.13
N GLU A 49 -17.82 -18.86 -14.74
CA GLU A 49 -18.14 -19.18 -13.34
C GLU A 49 -16.90 -19.25 -12.44
N LYS A 50 -15.77 -19.75 -12.96
CA LYS A 50 -14.50 -19.82 -12.21
C LYS A 50 -14.00 -18.45 -11.78
N GLY A 51 -14.19 -17.42 -12.60
CA GLY A 51 -13.86 -16.03 -12.24
C GLY A 51 -14.70 -15.53 -11.07
N MET A 52 -16.00 -15.83 -11.06
CA MET A 52 -16.89 -15.46 -9.94
C MET A 52 -16.59 -16.23 -8.65
N GLU A 53 -16.22 -17.51 -8.74
CA GLU A 53 -15.80 -18.29 -7.58
C GLU A 53 -14.50 -17.74 -6.99
N ALA A 54 -13.54 -17.37 -7.84
CA ALA A 54 -12.28 -16.78 -7.43
C ALA A 54 -12.47 -15.38 -6.79
N GLU A 55 -13.34 -14.54 -7.36
CA GLU A 55 -13.73 -13.25 -6.77
C GLU A 55 -14.32 -13.41 -5.37
N LYS A 56 -15.30 -14.31 -5.18
CA LYS A 56 -15.87 -14.61 -3.86
C LYS A 56 -14.82 -15.10 -2.87
N LYS A 57 -13.87 -15.93 -3.32
CA LYS A 57 -12.76 -16.42 -2.49
C LYS A 57 -11.86 -15.27 -2.05
N ALA A 58 -11.44 -14.40 -2.97
CA ALA A 58 -10.62 -13.23 -2.65
C ALA A 58 -11.32 -12.29 -1.67
N ILE A 59 -12.61 -11.98 -1.89
CA ILE A 59 -13.42 -11.17 -0.98
C ILE A 59 -13.52 -11.80 0.41
N SER A 60 -13.71 -13.11 0.50
CA SER A 60 -13.75 -13.82 1.78
C SER A 60 -12.44 -13.69 2.55
N LEU A 61 -11.30 -13.87 1.86
CA LEU A 61 -9.96 -13.73 2.45
C LEU A 61 -9.68 -12.30 2.91
N LEU A 62 -10.03 -11.29 2.11
CA LEU A 62 -9.89 -9.88 2.49
C LEU A 62 -10.82 -9.48 3.64
N SER A 63 -12.04 -10.01 3.68
CA SER A 63 -12.98 -9.79 4.78
C SER A 63 -12.46 -10.40 6.09
N LYS A 64 -11.84 -11.58 6.02
CA LYS A 64 -11.14 -12.22 7.14
C LYS A 64 -9.98 -11.36 7.62
N LEU A 65 -9.14 -10.86 6.72
CA LEU A 65 -8.03 -9.95 7.02
C LEU A 65 -8.52 -8.67 7.72
N ARG A 66 -9.60 -8.05 7.22
CA ARG A 66 -10.20 -6.87 7.84
C ARG A 66 -10.69 -7.17 9.26
N ASN A 67 -11.33 -8.32 9.47
CA ASN A 67 -11.77 -8.73 10.81
C ASN A 67 -10.58 -8.98 11.75
N GLU A 68 -9.53 -9.66 11.29
CA GLU A 68 -8.29 -9.88 12.05
C GLU A 68 -7.70 -8.57 12.54
N LEU A 69 -7.60 -7.57 11.66
CA LEU A 69 -7.10 -6.24 11.99
C LEU A 69 -8.02 -5.53 12.99
N GLN A 70 -9.32 -5.45 12.72
CA GLN A 70 -10.27 -4.72 13.58
C GLN A 70 -10.44 -5.33 14.98
N THR A 71 -10.17 -6.63 15.13
CA THR A 71 -10.27 -7.35 16.41
C THR A 71 -8.91 -7.63 17.04
N ASP A 72 -7.86 -6.98 16.52
CA ASP A 72 -6.47 -7.10 16.98
C ASP A 72 -6.00 -8.56 17.17
N LYS A 73 -6.33 -9.41 16.21
CA LYS A 73 -5.89 -10.81 16.23
C LYS A 73 -4.37 -10.90 16.05
N PRO A 74 -3.72 -11.96 16.57
CA PRO A 74 -2.32 -12.19 16.28
C PRO A 74 -2.05 -12.26 14.77
N ILE A 75 -0.94 -11.66 14.34
CA ILE A 75 -0.42 -11.75 12.98
C ILE A 75 0.01 -13.21 12.72
N THR A 76 -0.38 -13.75 11.57
CA THR A 76 -0.14 -15.15 11.20
C THR A 76 0.89 -15.28 10.08
N PRO A 77 1.60 -16.41 9.97
CA PRO A 77 2.45 -16.69 8.82
C PRO A 77 1.68 -16.63 7.50
N LEU A 78 2.36 -16.23 6.43
CA LEU A 78 1.89 -16.35 5.06
C LEU A 78 1.94 -17.82 4.64
N VAL A 79 0.99 -18.25 3.82
CA VAL A 79 0.77 -19.67 3.49
C VAL A 79 0.92 -20.01 2.01
N GLU A 80 1.01 -19.01 1.15
CA GLU A 80 1.21 -19.22 -0.29
C GLU A 80 2.69 -19.48 -0.64
N LYS A 81 3.02 -19.78 -1.90
CA LYS A 81 4.35 -20.22 -2.35
C LYS A 81 5.06 -19.24 -3.29
N LEU A 82 5.06 -17.94 -2.96
CA LEU A 82 5.90 -16.94 -3.59
C LEU A 82 7.31 -16.96 -2.99
N ALA A 83 8.27 -16.46 -3.77
CA ALA A 83 9.69 -16.44 -3.44
C ALA A 83 10.02 -15.67 -2.14
N ASP A 84 9.21 -14.68 -1.76
CA ASP A 84 9.40 -13.86 -0.56
C ASP A 84 8.65 -14.38 0.67
N THR A 85 7.81 -15.42 0.53
CA THR A 85 7.00 -15.96 1.64
C THR A 85 7.86 -16.40 2.82
N ASP A 86 8.94 -17.14 2.55
CA ASP A 86 9.85 -17.61 3.59
C ASP A 86 10.58 -16.45 4.29
N ILE A 87 10.93 -15.39 3.54
CA ILE A 87 11.56 -14.19 4.08
C ILE A 87 10.60 -13.45 5.01
N TRP A 88 9.33 -13.32 4.60
CA TRP A 88 8.27 -12.72 5.43
C TRP A 88 8.02 -13.51 6.71
N ASN A 89 7.97 -14.84 6.62
CA ASN A 89 7.75 -15.70 7.77
C ASN A 89 8.94 -15.65 8.74
N GLN A 90 10.17 -15.65 8.23
CA GLN A 90 11.37 -15.42 9.05
C GLN A 90 11.35 -14.04 9.73
N TYR A 91 10.89 -13.00 9.03
CA TYR A 91 10.76 -11.68 9.62
C TYR A 91 9.68 -11.65 10.72
N LEU A 92 8.55 -12.33 10.54
CA LEU A 92 7.54 -12.49 11.59
C LEU A 92 8.08 -13.24 12.81
N GLU A 93 8.85 -14.31 12.60
CA GLU A 93 9.54 -15.04 13.68
C GLU A 93 10.53 -14.14 14.43
N HIS A 94 11.28 -13.31 13.70
CA HIS A 94 12.14 -12.30 14.31
C HIS A 94 11.34 -11.29 15.12
N GLN A 95 10.24 -10.74 14.59
CA GLN A 95 9.37 -9.85 15.36
C GLN A 95 8.83 -10.52 16.62
N GLN A 96 8.43 -11.79 16.55
CA GLN A 96 8.00 -12.56 17.70
C GLN A 96 9.10 -12.71 18.76
N SER A 97 10.39 -12.80 18.36
CA SER A 97 11.52 -12.86 19.29
C SER A 97 11.80 -11.54 20.03
N LEU A 98 11.31 -10.41 19.49
CA LEU A 98 11.47 -9.08 20.10
C LEU A 98 10.34 -8.74 21.08
N VAL A 99 9.22 -9.47 21.02
CA VAL A 99 8.05 -9.28 21.89
C VAL A 99 8.34 -9.95 23.25
N SER A 100 8.12 -9.22 24.34
CA SER A 100 8.31 -9.77 25.69
C SER A 100 7.30 -10.89 25.98
N GLU A 101 7.62 -11.81 26.89
CA GLU A 101 6.68 -12.89 27.28
C GLU A 101 5.31 -12.34 27.76
N THR A 102 5.30 -11.12 28.30
CA THR A 102 4.09 -10.42 28.75
C THR A 102 3.24 -9.86 27.60
N ASP A 103 3.86 -9.50 26.47
CA ASP A 103 3.19 -8.90 25.31
C ASP A 103 2.63 -9.97 24.34
N GLY A 104 3.06 -11.23 24.49
CA GLY A 104 2.49 -12.38 23.80
C GLY A 104 2.92 -12.49 22.34
N LYS A 105 1.97 -12.42 21.40
CA LYS A 105 2.22 -12.58 19.95
C LYS A 105 2.17 -11.23 19.24
N PRO A 106 2.92 -11.03 18.14
CA PRO A 106 2.75 -9.87 17.26
C PRO A 106 1.28 -9.68 16.89
N ARG A 107 0.80 -8.45 17.07
CA ARG A 107 -0.60 -8.02 16.86
C ARG A 107 -0.64 -6.72 16.07
N TRP A 108 -1.80 -6.36 15.55
CA TRP A 108 -1.97 -5.20 14.68
C TRP A 108 -1.68 -3.90 15.41
N PHE A 109 -2.12 -3.76 16.67
CA PHE A 109 -1.97 -2.51 17.42
C PHE A 109 -0.63 -2.40 18.15
N CYS A 110 -0.01 -3.53 18.49
CA CYS A 110 1.22 -3.54 19.29
C CYS A 110 2.52 -3.60 18.47
N SER A 111 2.49 -4.17 17.26
CA SER A 111 3.70 -4.37 16.45
C SER A 111 4.16 -3.05 15.79
N PRO A 112 5.43 -2.97 15.32
CA PRO A 112 5.91 -1.80 14.59
C PRO A 112 5.02 -1.45 13.40
N TRP A 113 4.64 -0.19 13.28
CA TRP A 113 3.72 0.32 12.25
C TRP A 113 4.17 -0.07 10.83
N LEU A 114 5.45 0.14 10.52
CA LEU A 114 6.01 -0.20 9.22
C LEU A 114 5.78 -1.68 8.88
N PHE A 115 5.98 -2.58 9.85
CA PHE A 115 5.72 -4.00 9.66
C PHE A 115 4.23 -4.28 9.44
N VAL A 116 3.36 -3.70 10.28
CA VAL A 116 1.90 -3.89 10.21
C VAL A 116 1.34 -3.45 8.86
N GLU A 117 1.76 -2.28 8.39
CA GLU A 117 1.29 -1.71 7.12
C GLU A 117 1.79 -2.55 5.93
N CYS A 118 3.08 -2.88 5.88
CA CYS A 118 3.60 -3.71 4.80
C CYS A 118 2.97 -5.13 4.81
N TYR A 119 2.75 -5.71 6.00
CA TYR A 119 2.07 -7.00 6.14
C TYR A 119 0.61 -6.95 5.67
N ALA A 120 -0.12 -5.85 5.92
CA ALA A 120 -1.48 -5.66 5.40
C ALA A 120 -1.51 -5.73 3.86
N TYR A 121 -0.65 -4.99 3.17
CA TYR A 121 -0.57 -5.03 1.71
C TYR A 121 -0.12 -6.40 1.19
N ARG A 122 0.82 -7.06 1.88
CA ARG A 122 1.27 -8.41 1.51
C ARG A 122 0.17 -9.45 1.65
N ARG A 123 -0.70 -9.34 2.66
CA ARG A 123 -1.89 -10.18 2.85
C ARG A 123 -2.98 -9.90 1.81
N ILE A 124 -3.12 -8.66 1.34
CA ILE A 124 -4.00 -8.34 0.20
C ILE A 124 -3.51 -9.07 -1.05
N HIS A 125 -2.21 -9.00 -1.34
CA HIS A 125 -1.62 -9.69 -2.49
C HIS A 125 -1.74 -11.22 -2.37
N GLU A 126 -1.49 -11.78 -1.18
CA GLU A 126 -1.72 -13.20 -0.90
C GLU A 126 -3.18 -13.63 -1.21
N ALA A 127 -4.17 -12.83 -0.82
CA ALA A 127 -5.58 -13.15 -1.05
C ALA A 127 -5.92 -13.25 -2.55
N VAL A 128 -5.31 -12.40 -3.38
CA VAL A 128 -5.48 -12.40 -4.83
C VAL A 128 -4.79 -13.62 -5.45
N ILE A 129 -3.52 -13.88 -5.11
CA ILE A 129 -2.75 -15.02 -5.65
C ILE A 129 -3.39 -16.36 -5.29
N GLN A 130 -3.97 -16.47 -4.09
CA GLN A 130 -4.69 -17.66 -3.68
C GLN A 130 -6.00 -17.87 -4.46
N SER A 131 -6.40 -16.94 -5.32
CA SER A 131 -7.68 -16.94 -6.03
C SER A 131 -7.48 -16.99 -7.56
N PRO A 132 -6.87 -18.04 -8.13
CA PRO A 132 -6.86 -18.21 -9.58
C PRO A 132 -8.29 -18.42 -10.10
N PRO A 133 -8.65 -17.90 -11.29
CA PRO A 133 -7.78 -17.33 -12.33
C PRO A 133 -7.63 -15.80 -12.29
N ILE A 134 -7.88 -15.14 -11.15
CA ILE A 134 -7.71 -13.68 -10.99
C ILE A 134 -6.42 -13.33 -10.23
N ASP A 135 -5.47 -14.25 -10.19
CA ASP A 135 -4.19 -14.14 -9.47
C ASP A 135 -3.26 -13.05 -10.02
N ASP A 136 -3.56 -12.49 -11.19
CA ASP A 136 -2.89 -11.33 -11.80
C ASP A 136 -3.63 -9.99 -11.55
N PHE A 137 -4.73 -10.00 -10.80
CA PHE A 137 -5.57 -8.81 -10.61
C PHE A 137 -4.95 -7.79 -9.64
N ASP A 138 -4.79 -6.55 -10.09
CA ASP A 138 -4.35 -5.45 -9.26
C ASP A 138 -5.54 -4.65 -8.74
N VAL A 139 -5.89 -4.87 -7.46
CA VAL A 139 -7.01 -4.21 -6.77
C VAL A 139 -6.86 -2.68 -6.67
N PHE A 140 -5.67 -2.12 -6.91
CA PHE A 140 -5.42 -0.69 -6.87
C PHE A 140 -5.26 -0.06 -8.26
N LYS A 141 -5.32 -0.87 -9.34
CA LYS A 141 -5.10 -0.41 -10.72
C LYS A 141 -6.06 0.70 -11.13
N GLU A 142 -7.36 0.51 -10.87
CA GLU A 142 -8.39 1.49 -11.21
C GLU A 142 -8.13 2.82 -10.49
N SER A 143 -7.81 2.78 -9.20
CA SER A 143 -7.48 3.99 -8.43
C SER A 143 -6.26 4.71 -9.01
N LYS A 144 -5.19 3.97 -9.37
CA LYS A 144 -4.00 4.55 -9.98
C LYS A 144 -4.30 5.20 -11.34
N GLN A 145 -5.13 4.56 -12.15
CA GLN A 145 -5.54 5.11 -13.45
C GLN A 145 -6.42 6.35 -13.29
N GLN A 146 -7.37 6.32 -12.36
CA GLN A 146 -8.23 7.46 -12.06
C GLN A 146 -7.42 8.68 -11.63
N THR A 147 -6.47 8.51 -10.69
CA THR A 147 -5.56 9.58 -10.26
C THR A 147 -4.74 10.16 -11.42
N PHE A 148 -4.29 9.33 -12.36
CA PHE A 148 -3.59 9.79 -13.55
C PHE A 148 -4.49 10.62 -14.48
N PHE A 149 -5.76 10.25 -14.65
CA PHE A 149 -6.72 11.00 -15.44
C PHE A 149 -7.14 12.32 -14.77
N GLU A 150 -7.29 12.33 -13.46
CA GLU A 150 -7.59 13.55 -12.70
C GLU A 150 -6.42 14.56 -12.72
N SER A 151 -5.18 14.06 -12.87
CA SER A 151 -3.98 14.89 -12.89
C SER A 151 -3.58 15.40 -14.28
N GLN A 152 -4.40 15.18 -15.33
CA GLN A 152 -4.04 15.46 -16.73
C GLN A 152 -3.60 16.91 -16.96
N GLU A 153 -4.33 17.89 -16.43
CA GLU A 153 -3.99 19.30 -16.60
C GLU A 153 -2.61 19.64 -16.00
N SER A 154 -2.33 19.09 -14.82
CA SER A 154 -1.02 19.27 -14.15
C SER A 154 0.10 18.57 -14.92
N ILE A 155 -0.15 17.37 -15.43
CA ILE A 155 0.80 16.62 -16.26
C ILE A 155 1.11 17.40 -17.54
N ILE A 156 0.09 17.91 -18.23
CA ILE A 156 0.27 18.74 -19.44
C ILE A 156 1.06 20.00 -19.12
N GLY A 157 0.75 20.68 -18.01
CA GLY A 157 1.50 21.86 -17.56
C GLY A 157 2.98 21.57 -17.32
N ILE A 158 3.30 20.49 -16.60
CA ILE A 158 4.69 20.09 -16.31
C ILE A 158 5.42 19.66 -17.59
N CYS A 159 4.77 18.88 -18.46
CA CYS A 159 5.35 18.45 -19.73
C CYS A 159 5.63 19.64 -20.66
N THR A 160 4.70 20.59 -20.75
CA THR A 160 4.85 21.80 -21.57
C THR A 160 6.00 22.65 -21.05
N TYR A 161 6.02 22.87 -19.73
CA TYR A 161 7.10 23.59 -19.06
C TYR A 161 8.48 22.96 -19.33
N LEU A 162 8.58 21.64 -19.17
CA LEU A 162 9.83 20.91 -19.41
C LEU A 162 10.27 21.00 -20.87
N GLN A 163 9.34 20.90 -21.83
CA GLN A 163 9.66 21.04 -23.24
C GLN A 163 10.17 22.44 -23.59
N GLU A 164 9.61 23.48 -23.00
CA GLU A 164 10.07 24.85 -23.17
C GLU A 164 11.45 25.06 -22.53
N LEU A 165 11.66 24.54 -21.33
CA LEU A 165 12.94 24.59 -20.64
C LEU A 165 14.05 23.91 -21.46
N VAL A 166 13.80 22.71 -21.98
CA VAL A 166 14.78 21.94 -22.78
C VAL A 166 15.16 22.67 -24.06
N LYS A 167 14.25 23.44 -24.68
CA LYS A 167 14.58 24.23 -25.89
C LYS A 167 15.58 25.33 -25.64
N ASN A 168 15.54 25.95 -24.45
CA ASN A 168 16.36 27.11 -24.10
C ASN A 168 17.51 26.75 -23.15
N ILE A 169 17.71 25.46 -22.86
CA ILE A 169 18.59 25.01 -21.78
C ILE A 169 20.06 25.37 -22.02
N GLU A 170 20.49 25.39 -23.29
CA GLU A 170 21.86 25.73 -23.69
C GLU A 170 22.16 27.23 -23.53
N ASP A 171 21.12 28.07 -23.51
CA ASP A 171 21.22 29.53 -23.37
C ASP A 171 21.20 29.99 -21.90
N LEU A 172 20.97 29.07 -20.95
CA LEU A 172 20.88 29.39 -19.52
C LEU A 172 22.28 29.44 -18.89
N ASP A 173 22.54 30.47 -18.09
CA ASP A 173 23.70 30.46 -17.20
C ASP A 173 23.50 29.52 -16.00
N GLU A 174 24.59 29.25 -15.30
CA GLU A 174 24.63 28.30 -14.18
C GLU A 174 23.65 28.65 -13.04
N ASN A 175 23.42 29.94 -12.77
CA ASN A 175 22.49 30.35 -11.73
C ASN A 175 21.03 30.11 -12.17
N HIS A 176 20.71 30.38 -13.43
CA HIS A 176 19.39 30.07 -13.98
C HIS A 176 19.13 28.57 -14.01
N LEU A 177 20.11 27.76 -14.43
CA LEU A 177 19.99 26.30 -14.43
C LEU A 177 19.77 25.73 -13.01
N LYS A 178 20.47 26.28 -12.01
CA LYS A 178 20.29 25.92 -10.60
C LYS A 178 18.87 26.25 -10.10
N ASN A 179 18.33 27.40 -10.50
CA ASN A 179 16.96 27.79 -10.13
C ASN A 179 15.92 26.86 -10.77
N GLU A 180 16.10 26.51 -12.03
CA GLU A 180 15.25 25.54 -12.74
C GLU A 180 15.27 24.16 -12.06
N PHE A 181 16.46 23.69 -11.68
CA PHE A 181 16.60 22.46 -10.90
C PHE A 181 15.85 22.51 -9.56
N PHE A 182 16.01 23.59 -8.79
CA PHE A 182 15.28 23.74 -7.52
C PHE A 182 13.78 23.80 -7.71
N LYS A 183 13.29 24.42 -8.79
CA LYS A 183 11.86 24.47 -9.10
C LYS A 183 11.32 23.07 -9.40
N LEU A 184 12.03 22.26 -10.19
CA LEU A 184 11.64 20.87 -10.45
C LEU A 184 11.68 20.01 -9.17
N LEU A 185 12.65 20.23 -8.28
CA LEU A 185 12.69 19.58 -6.96
C LEU A 185 11.50 19.96 -6.08
N GLN A 186 11.12 21.24 -6.05
CA GLN A 186 9.96 21.70 -5.30
C GLN A 186 8.67 21.08 -5.84
N VAL A 187 8.50 21.03 -7.16
CA VAL A 187 7.36 20.35 -7.80
C VAL A 187 7.33 18.87 -7.41
N ASN A 188 8.48 18.18 -7.46
CA ASN A 188 8.57 16.77 -7.04
C ASN A 188 8.16 16.56 -5.57
N MET A 189 8.65 17.42 -4.66
CA MET A 189 8.30 17.34 -3.24
C MET A 189 6.82 17.60 -2.98
N ILE A 190 6.23 18.59 -3.64
CA ILE A 190 4.80 18.93 -3.48
C ILE A 190 3.92 17.78 -4.00
N ILE A 191 4.22 17.26 -5.18
CA ILE A 191 3.48 16.13 -5.76
C ILE A 191 3.61 14.91 -4.83
N SER A 192 4.80 14.58 -4.37
CA SER A 192 5.02 13.43 -3.49
C SER A 192 4.38 13.59 -2.11
N GLY A 193 4.33 14.81 -1.58
CA GLY A 193 3.76 15.11 -0.27
C GLY A 193 2.22 15.04 -0.24
N VAL A 194 1.53 15.34 -1.34
CA VAL A 194 0.06 15.31 -1.39
C VAL A 194 -0.47 13.87 -1.39
N TYR A 195 0.24 12.91 -1.99
CA TYR A 195 -0.21 11.51 -2.09
C TYR A 195 0.10 10.62 -0.88
N VAL A 196 0.96 11.06 0.05
CA VAL A 196 1.31 10.27 1.24
C VAL A 196 0.28 10.44 2.37
N PHE A 197 -0.56 11.48 2.33
CA PHE A 197 -1.44 11.83 3.47
C PHE A 197 -2.95 11.71 3.22
N THR A 198 -3.38 11.50 1.97
CA THR A 198 -4.79 11.29 1.56
C THR A 198 -5.08 9.85 1.19
#